data_AF-V9D6X8-F1
#
_entry.id   AF-V9D6X8-F1
#
_cell.length_a   1.000
_cell.length_b   1.000
_cell.length_c   1.000
_cell.angle_alpha   90.00
_cell.angle_beta   90.00
_cell.angle_gamma   90.00
#
_symmetry.space_group_name_H-M   'P 1'
#
loop_
_entity.id
_entity.type
_entity.pdbx_description
1 polymer ?
#
loop_
_entity_poly.entity_id
_entity_poly.type
_entity_poly.pdbx_seq_one_letter_code
_entity_poly.pdbx_strand_id
1 'polypeptide(L)'
;MDEENDIEQTSKDDFESLPLINDSSHQQQRYFTLSPTLSVWTITTIILLIILLTTPSSLNEHENRHKSSLSRDRNYMTLDHDADGYWEDFLDDNMGFIQTESGSGLITMFHQLHCLASLRHALQQSQAGEAIGVDWRDNLHWPHCMDYLRSVCSRLCCTPADY
;
A
#
# COMPACT_ATOMS: atom_id res chain seq x y z
N MET A 1 -31.80 -97.10 -1.14
CA MET A 1 -32.34 -96.48 -2.37
C MET A 1 -33.76 -96.96 -2.35
N ASP A 2 -34.58 -96.23 -1.59
CA ASP A 2 -35.95 -96.53 -1.17
C ASP A 2 -36.58 -95.12 -1.12
N GLU A 3 -37.45 -94.77 -2.07
CA GLU A 3 -38.90 -95.00 -2.10
C GLU A 3 -39.64 -93.72 -1.65
N GLU A 4 -40.07 -92.98 -2.68
CA GLU A 4 -41.40 -92.38 -2.94
C GLU A 4 -42.24 -91.63 -1.88
N ASN A 5 -43.14 -90.80 -2.42
CA ASN A 5 -44.29 -90.07 -1.85
C ASN A 5 -44.03 -88.71 -1.17
N ASP A 6 -44.82 -87.64 -1.35
CA ASP A 6 -45.98 -87.27 -2.19
C ASP A 6 -46.08 -85.73 -2.05
N ILE A 7 -46.13 -84.92 -3.11
CA ILE A 7 -47.30 -84.32 -3.78
C ILE A 7 -48.38 -83.76 -2.82
N GLU A 8 -48.53 -82.42 -2.80
CA GLU A 8 -49.79 -81.70 -3.10
C GLU A 8 -49.48 -80.18 -3.23
N GLN A 9 -49.54 -79.55 -4.42
CA GLN A 9 -50.72 -78.93 -5.06
C GLN A 9 -51.26 -77.73 -4.22
N THR A 10 -51.46 -76.52 -4.72
CA THR A 10 -52.07 -76.05 -5.97
C THR A 10 -51.72 -74.57 -6.17
N SER A 11 -51.78 -74.04 -7.38
CA SER A 11 -52.74 -72.99 -7.81
C SER A 11 -51.92 -71.85 -8.45
N LYS A 12 -52.14 -71.34 -9.66
CA LYS A 12 -53.19 -71.49 -10.65
C LYS A 12 -52.78 -70.52 -11.76
N ASP A 13 -52.06 -71.03 -12.74
CA ASP A 13 -51.74 -70.28 -13.96
C ASP A 13 -52.93 -70.39 -14.93
N ASP A 14 -52.95 -69.47 -15.88
CA ASP A 14 -53.86 -69.38 -17.03
C ASP A 14 -55.09 -68.49 -16.83
N PHE A 15 -54.86 -67.18 -16.95
CA PHE A 15 -55.81 -66.28 -17.58
C PHE A 15 -55.12 -65.43 -18.65
N GLU A 16 -55.70 -65.50 -19.85
CA GLU A 16 -55.33 -64.89 -21.11
C GLU A 16 -54.97 -63.39 -21.02
N SER A 17 -53.98 -62.94 -21.80
CA SER A 17 -54.15 -62.00 -22.93
C SER A 17 -52.86 -61.25 -23.31
N LEU A 18 -52.41 -61.41 -24.56
CA LEU A 18 -51.56 -60.46 -25.30
C LEU A 18 -52.44 -59.22 -25.67
N PRO A 19 -51.91 -58.03 -26.07
CA PRO A 19 -50.60 -57.80 -26.70
C PRO A 19 -49.84 -56.49 -26.35
N LEU A 20 -48.56 -56.49 -26.74
CA LEU A 20 -47.73 -55.38 -27.27
C LEU A 20 -48.18 -53.93 -26.99
N ILE A 21 -47.49 -53.24 -26.08
CA ILE A 21 -47.01 -51.86 -26.31
C ILE A 21 -45.61 -51.71 -25.67
N ASN A 22 -44.62 -51.65 -26.54
CA ASN A 22 -43.28 -51.14 -26.30
C ASN A 22 -43.36 -49.61 -26.18
N ASP A 23 -43.18 -49.06 -24.98
CA ASP A 23 -42.77 -47.66 -24.83
C ASP A 23 -41.94 -47.49 -23.56
N SER A 24 -40.66 -47.85 -23.65
CA SER A 24 -39.62 -47.34 -22.76
C SER A 24 -39.35 -45.87 -23.09
N SER A 25 -40.29 -45.00 -22.75
CA SER A 25 -40.03 -43.57 -22.72
C SER A 25 -39.21 -43.25 -21.47
N HIS A 26 -37.90 -43.21 -21.69
CA HIS A 26 -36.92 -42.67 -20.77
C HIS A 26 -37.42 -41.35 -20.16
N GLN A 27 -37.89 -41.37 -18.92
CA GLN A 27 -37.82 -40.20 -18.05
C GLN A 27 -36.36 -39.93 -17.74
N GLN A 28 -35.70 -39.26 -18.68
CA GLN A 28 -34.41 -38.64 -18.49
C GLN A 28 -34.60 -37.47 -17.52
N GLN A 29 -34.57 -37.75 -16.22
CA GLN A 29 -34.22 -36.74 -15.22
C GLN A 29 -32.79 -36.29 -15.54
N ARG A 30 -32.68 -35.26 -16.38
CA ARG A 30 -31.44 -34.51 -16.59
C ARG A 30 -31.19 -33.73 -15.32
N TYR A 31 -30.59 -34.37 -14.32
CA TYR A 31 -29.82 -33.65 -13.32
C TYR A 31 -28.73 -32.92 -14.09
N PHE A 32 -28.92 -31.61 -14.28
CA PHE A 32 -27.92 -30.73 -14.85
C PHE A 32 -26.76 -30.75 -13.85
N THR A 33 -25.78 -31.60 -14.11
CA THR A 33 -24.55 -31.68 -13.35
C THR A 33 -23.79 -30.38 -13.59
N LEU A 34 -24.12 -29.35 -12.82
CA LEU A 34 -23.31 -28.14 -12.75
C LEU A 34 -21.91 -28.60 -12.37
N SER A 35 -20.98 -28.42 -13.31
CA SER A 35 -19.55 -28.66 -13.08
C SER A 35 -19.16 -28.06 -11.73
N PRO A 36 -18.46 -28.81 -10.85
CA PRO A 36 -18.05 -28.32 -9.53
C PRO A 36 -17.20 -27.04 -9.60
N THR A 37 -16.67 -26.70 -10.77
CA THR A 37 -16.00 -25.44 -11.02
C THR A 37 -16.96 -24.26 -11.07
N LEU A 38 -18.13 -24.40 -11.72
CA LEU A 38 -19.10 -23.32 -11.87
C LEU A 38 -19.75 -22.92 -10.54
N SER A 39 -19.96 -23.87 -9.64
CA SER A 39 -20.50 -23.60 -8.30
C SER A 39 -19.51 -22.83 -7.41
N VAL A 40 -18.21 -23.05 -7.55
CA VAL A 40 -17.21 -22.31 -6.78
C VAL A 40 -17.12 -20.85 -7.26
N TRP A 41 -17.20 -20.61 -8.57
CA TRP A 41 -17.20 -19.25 -9.12
C TRP A 41 -18.47 -18.45 -8.74
N THR A 42 -19.64 -19.09 -8.67
CA THR A 42 -20.85 -18.40 -8.22
C THR A 42 -20.81 -18.09 -6.73
N ILE A 43 -20.32 -19.01 -5.90
CA ILE A 43 -20.20 -18.78 -4.45
C ILE A 43 -19.18 -17.68 -4.15
N THR A 44 -18.02 -17.68 -4.82
CA THR A 44 -16.99 -16.65 -4.61
C THR A 44 -17.44 -15.26 -5.04
N THR A 45 -18.14 -15.14 -6.18
CA THR A 45 -18.70 -13.86 -6.63
C THR A 45 -19.80 -13.36 -5.70
N ILE A 46 -20.67 -14.24 -5.20
CA ILE A 46 -21.71 -13.88 -4.22
C ILE A 46 -21.09 -13.43 -2.89
N ILE A 47 -20.05 -14.11 -2.40
CA ILE A 47 -19.34 -13.71 -1.18
C ILE A 47 -18.67 -12.34 -1.38
N LEU A 48 -18.01 -12.09 -2.51
CA LEU A 48 -17.39 -10.80 -2.81
C LEU A 48 -18.45 -9.68 -2.84
N LEU A 49 -19.61 -9.96 -3.45
CA LEU A 49 -20.73 -9.02 -3.55
C LEU A 49 -21.32 -8.73 -2.16
N ILE A 50 -21.53 -9.74 -1.33
CA ILE A 50 -21.98 -9.56 0.06
C ILE A 50 -20.96 -8.75 0.87
N ILE A 51 -19.66 -8.99 0.69
CA ILE A 51 -18.61 -8.17 1.33
C ILE A 51 -18.74 -6.71 0.88
N LEU A 52 -18.89 -6.44 -0.41
CA LEU A 52 -19.09 -5.08 -0.95
C LEU A 52 -20.39 -4.41 -0.46
N LEU A 53 -21.46 -5.19 -0.24
CA LEU A 53 -22.75 -4.70 0.26
C LEU A 53 -22.81 -4.53 1.79
N THR A 54 -21.99 -5.28 2.53
CA THR A 54 -21.94 -5.24 4.00
C THR A 54 -20.80 -4.39 4.53
N THR A 55 -19.78 -4.08 3.73
CA THR A 55 -18.88 -2.97 4.02
C THR A 55 -19.74 -1.73 4.03
N PRO A 56 -19.98 -1.08 5.18
CA PRO A 56 -20.56 0.25 5.13
C PRO A 56 -19.61 1.06 4.26
N SER A 57 -20.11 1.62 3.17
CA SER A 57 -19.44 2.70 2.47
C SER A 57 -19.35 3.86 3.46
N SER A 58 -18.36 3.76 4.36
CA SER A 58 -17.81 4.85 5.12
C SER A 58 -17.10 5.75 4.11
N LEU A 59 -17.90 6.39 3.27
CA LEU A 59 -17.70 7.79 2.92
C LEU A 59 -18.12 8.63 4.14
N ASN A 60 -17.63 8.26 5.34
CA ASN A 60 -17.08 9.30 6.17
C ASN A 60 -15.85 9.74 5.40
N GLU A 61 -16.02 10.73 4.53
CA GLU A 61 -15.04 11.80 4.47
C GLU A 61 -14.89 12.30 5.91
N HIS A 62 -14.08 11.59 6.70
CA HIS A 62 -13.11 12.30 7.49
C HIS A 62 -12.31 13.04 6.42
N GLU A 63 -12.78 14.25 6.12
CA GLU A 63 -12.00 15.31 5.54
C GLU A 63 -10.89 15.59 6.56
N ASN A 64 -9.94 14.65 6.66
CA ASN A 64 -8.58 14.90 7.06
C ASN A 64 -7.99 15.67 5.89
N ARG A 65 -8.52 16.88 5.66
CA ARG A 65 -7.69 17.97 5.20
C ARG A 65 -6.64 18.03 6.29
N HIS A 66 -5.52 17.35 6.07
CA HIS A 66 -4.26 17.68 6.68
C HIS A 66 -4.06 19.14 6.30
N LYS A 67 -4.66 20.06 7.07
CA LYS A 67 -4.14 21.40 7.20
C LYS A 67 -2.76 21.12 7.75
N SER A 68 -1.77 21.06 6.86
CA SER A 68 -0.41 21.35 7.24
C SER A 68 -0.46 22.78 7.75
N SER A 69 -0.88 22.98 9.01
CA SER A 69 -0.56 24.19 9.70
C SER A 69 0.96 24.12 9.81
N LEU A 70 1.64 24.76 8.88
CA LEU A 70 3.05 25.04 8.98
C LEU A 70 3.18 25.79 10.31
N SER A 71 3.52 25.06 11.38
CA SER A 71 3.50 25.60 12.73
C SER A 71 4.55 26.70 12.78
N ARG A 72 4.13 27.94 13.02
CA ARG A 72 5.05 29.07 13.12
C ARG A 72 5.65 29.08 14.52
N ASP A 73 6.75 28.36 14.67
CA ASP A 73 7.58 28.48 15.86
C ASP A 73 8.59 29.63 15.67
N ARG A 74 8.49 30.64 16.55
CA ARG A 74 9.32 31.84 16.49
C ARG A 74 10.78 31.57 16.84
N ASN A 75 11.06 30.48 17.56
CA ASN A 75 12.41 30.09 17.92
C ASN A 75 13.26 29.73 16.69
N TYR A 76 12.62 29.30 15.59
CA TYR A 76 13.28 29.03 14.30
C TYR A 76 13.26 30.23 13.34
N MET A 77 12.82 31.41 13.79
CA MET A 77 12.67 32.61 12.94
C MET A 77 13.56 33.77 13.40
N THR A 78 14.63 33.47 14.15
CA THR A 78 15.55 34.45 14.69
C THR A 78 17.00 34.05 14.46
N LEU A 79 17.87 35.05 14.39
CA LEU A 79 19.33 34.91 14.40
C LEU A 79 19.92 35.13 15.80
N ASP A 80 19.08 35.39 16.80
CA ASP A 80 19.52 35.53 18.19
C ASP A 80 20.21 34.25 18.67
N HIS A 81 21.34 34.41 19.36
CA HIS A 81 22.12 33.32 19.95
C HIS A 81 21.34 32.57 21.03
N ASP A 82 20.36 33.22 21.68
CA ASP A 82 19.46 32.55 22.64
C ASP A 82 18.67 31.39 22.02
N ALA A 83 18.55 31.37 20.69
CA ALA A 83 17.88 30.32 19.95
C ALA A 83 18.84 29.27 19.37
N ASP A 84 20.14 29.35 19.60
CA ASP A 84 21.12 28.43 18.98
C ASP A 84 20.84 26.97 19.34
N GLY A 85 20.39 26.69 20.57
CA GLY A 85 20.06 25.34 21.03
C GLY A 85 18.94 24.64 20.23
N TYR A 86 18.10 25.38 19.49
CA TYR A 86 17.09 24.77 18.60
C TYR A 86 17.67 24.29 17.27
N TRP A 87 18.92 24.66 16.96
CA TRP A 87 19.58 24.38 15.69
C TRP A 87 20.76 23.42 15.83
N GLU A 88 21.27 23.21 17.05
CA GLU A 88 22.43 22.34 17.34
C GLU A 88 22.26 20.93 16.81
N ASP A 89 21.07 20.34 16.97
CA ASP A 89 20.76 18.98 16.50
C ASP A 89 20.95 18.80 14.98
N PHE A 90 20.89 19.88 14.20
CA PHE A 90 21.08 19.84 12.74
C PHE A 90 22.52 20.10 12.31
N LEU A 91 23.37 20.59 13.23
CA LEU A 91 24.78 20.84 12.99
C LEU A 91 25.66 19.64 13.33
N ASP A 92 25.09 18.55 13.84
CA ASP A 92 25.84 17.34 14.19
C ASP A 92 26.58 16.76 12.98
N ASP A 93 27.79 16.25 13.23
CA ASP A 93 28.77 15.84 12.21
C ASP A 93 28.25 14.72 11.30
N ASN A 94 27.27 13.96 11.79
CA ASN A 94 26.69 12.87 11.03
C ASN A 94 25.80 13.35 9.87
N MET A 95 25.37 14.62 9.79
CA MET A 95 24.65 15.22 8.64
C MET A 95 23.49 14.39 8.03
N GLY A 96 22.93 13.41 8.77
CA GLY A 96 21.97 12.44 8.25
C GLY A 96 22.55 11.32 7.35
N PHE A 97 23.85 11.05 7.46
CA PHE A 97 24.53 9.92 6.85
C PHE A 97 24.15 8.63 7.56
N ILE A 98 23.64 7.68 6.79
CA ILE A 98 23.45 6.30 7.21
C ILE A 98 24.62 5.51 6.65
N GLN A 99 25.44 4.97 7.55
CA GLN A 99 26.43 3.97 7.17
C GLN A 99 25.77 2.61 7.08
N THR A 100 25.96 1.94 5.95
CA THR A 100 25.58 0.54 5.74
C THR A 100 26.83 -0.27 5.40
N GLU A 101 26.76 -1.59 5.52
CA GLU A 101 27.86 -2.48 5.11
C GLU A 101 28.24 -2.30 3.62
N SER A 102 27.29 -1.83 2.81
CA SER A 102 27.43 -1.54 1.38
C SER A 102 27.91 -0.12 1.04
N GLY A 103 28.07 0.76 2.03
CA GLY A 103 28.50 2.15 1.85
C GLY A 103 27.67 3.16 2.64
N SER A 104 28.04 4.45 2.52
CA SER A 104 27.31 5.56 3.16
C SER A 104 26.26 6.15 2.23
N GLY A 105 25.03 6.23 2.71
CA GLY A 105 23.94 6.98 2.06
C GLY A 105 23.58 8.22 2.87
N LEU A 106 23.06 9.25 2.22
CA LEU A 106 22.60 10.47 2.87
C LEU A 106 21.09 10.57 2.71
N ILE A 107 20.36 10.75 3.82
CA ILE A 107 18.95 11.09 3.73
C ILE A 107 18.83 12.58 3.38
N THR A 108 18.23 12.85 2.22
CA THR A 108 18.12 14.20 1.66
C THR A 108 17.45 15.21 2.60
N MET A 109 16.42 14.80 3.34
CA MET A 109 15.72 15.67 4.30
C MET A 109 16.63 16.14 5.45
N PHE A 110 17.47 15.26 6.00
CA PHE A 110 18.40 15.65 7.08
C PHE A 110 19.48 16.60 6.57
N HIS A 111 19.99 16.39 5.35
CA HIS A 111 20.97 17.31 4.78
C HIS A 111 20.39 18.69 4.45
N GLN A 112 19.11 18.77 4.08
CA GLN A 112 18.41 20.05 3.93
C GLN A 112 18.34 20.82 5.24
N LEU A 113 18.05 20.15 6.35
CA LEU A 113 18.03 20.77 7.68
C LEU A 113 19.41 21.22 8.13
N HIS A 114 20.44 20.39 7.90
CA HIS A 114 21.84 20.76 8.15
C HIS A 114 22.27 21.99 7.36
N CYS A 115 21.94 22.05 6.07
CA CYS A 115 22.24 23.20 5.23
C CYS A 115 21.50 24.46 5.71
N LEU A 116 20.26 24.33 6.17
CA LEU A 116 19.49 25.46 6.71
C LEU A 116 20.12 26.00 8.00
N ALA A 117 20.52 25.13 8.93
CA ALA A 117 21.20 25.50 10.17
C ALA A 117 22.56 26.17 9.88
N SER A 118 23.32 25.63 8.93
CA SER A 118 24.61 26.19 8.53
C SER A 118 24.46 27.58 7.89
N LEU A 119 23.42 27.80 7.08
CA LEU A 119 23.13 29.12 6.52
C LEU A 119 22.71 30.12 7.59
N ARG A 120 21.93 29.69 8.59
CA ARG A 120 21.62 30.53 9.76
C ARG A 120 22.92 30.96 10.45
N HIS A 121 23.84 30.04 10.69
CA HIS A 121 25.11 30.33 11.35
C HIS A 121 25.99 31.32 10.55
N ALA A 122 26.02 31.16 9.21
CA ALA A 122 26.68 32.13 8.34
C ALA A 122 26.07 33.54 8.46
N LEU A 123 24.74 33.66 8.52
CA LEU A 123 24.09 34.95 8.73
C LEU A 123 24.44 35.57 10.10
N GLN A 124 24.58 34.76 11.15
CA GLN A 124 25.04 35.24 12.46
C GLN A 124 26.49 35.75 12.40
N GLN A 125 27.39 35.04 11.70
CA GLN A 125 28.77 35.50 11.45
C GLN A 125 28.78 36.86 10.74
N SER A 126 27.92 37.03 9.73
CA SER A 126 27.74 38.31 9.04
C SER A 126 27.30 39.42 9.99
N GLN A 127 26.35 39.16 10.89
CA GLN A 127 25.89 40.13 11.89
C GLN A 127 26.99 40.50 12.89
N ALA A 128 27.92 39.59 13.17
CA ALA A 128 29.10 39.84 13.98
C ALA A 128 30.20 40.64 13.24
N GLY A 129 29.99 40.96 11.96
CA GLY A 129 30.93 41.74 11.14
C GLY A 129 31.88 40.91 10.28
N GLU A 130 31.69 39.60 10.21
CA GLU A 130 32.48 38.73 9.33
C GLU A 130 32.08 38.94 7.87
N ALA A 131 33.07 39.06 7.00
CA ALA A 131 32.87 39.18 5.56
C ALA A 131 32.54 37.80 4.97
N ILE A 132 31.25 37.49 4.90
CA ILE A 132 30.73 36.30 4.22
C ILE A 132 30.03 36.68 2.91
N GLY A 133 29.90 35.73 1.98
CA GLY A 133 29.09 35.91 0.78
C GLY A 133 29.78 36.61 -0.40
N VAL A 134 31.11 36.80 -0.36
CA VAL A 134 31.86 37.49 -1.44
C VAL A 134 32.59 36.48 -2.33
N ASP A 135 33.30 35.53 -1.74
CA ASP A 135 34.00 34.43 -2.42
C ASP A 135 33.47 33.08 -1.91
N TRP A 136 33.30 32.12 -2.82
CA TRP A 136 32.91 30.75 -2.49
C TRP A 136 33.92 30.03 -1.57
N ARG A 137 35.10 30.62 -1.36
CA ARG A 137 36.15 30.14 -0.44
C ARG A 137 36.06 30.75 0.96
N ASP A 138 35.22 31.76 1.18
CA ASP A 138 35.13 32.47 2.47
C ASP A 138 34.65 31.54 3.60
N ASN A 139 33.94 30.47 3.25
CA ASN A 139 33.38 29.53 4.20
C ASN A 139 33.10 28.19 3.51
N LEU A 140 33.29 27.08 4.22
CA LEU A 140 33.03 25.74 3.68
C LEU A 140 31.54 25.47 3.47
N HIS A 141 30.66 26.06 4.29
CA HIS A 141 29.25 25.70 4.37
C HIS A 141 28.38 26.59 3.50
N TRP A 142 28.34 27.91 3.70
CA TRP A 142 27.33 28.75 3.02
C TRP A 142 27.29 28.59 1.48
N PRO A 143 28.43 28.50 0.74
CA PRO A 143 28.37 28.37 -0.71
C PRO A 143 27.94 26.96 -1.13
N HIS A 144 28.38 25.93 -0.42
CA HIS A 144 27.95 24.55 -0.62
C HIS A 144 26.45 24.36 -0.34
N CYS A 145 25.98 24.88 0.81
CA CYS A 145 24.59 24.81 1.24
C CYS A 145 23.67 25.55 0.26
N MET A 146 24.09 26.71 -0.24
CA MET A 146 23.34 27.45 -1.28
C MET A 146 23.21 26.64 -2.58
N ASP A 147 24.31 26.06 -3.08
CA ASP A 147 24.27 25.23 -4.29
C ASP A 147 23.41 23.96 -4.11
N TYR A 148 23.53 23.31 -2.95
CA TYR A 148 22.72 22.14 -2.61
C TYR A 148 21.22 22.48 -2.59
N LEU A 149 20.80 23.54 -1.88
CA LEU A 149 19.39 23.94 -1.81
C LEU A 149 18.84 24.34 -3.18
N ARG A 150 19.64 25.03 -4.00
CA ARG A 150 19.28 25.32 -5.40
C ARG A 150 19.07 24.04 -6.20
N SER A 151 19.95 23.05 -6.03
CA SER A 151 19.87 21.76 -6.73
C SER A 151 18.65 20.96 -6.32
N VAL A 152 18.29 20.96 -5.04
CA VAL A 152 17.06 20.33 -4.52
C VAL A 152 15.83 21.01 -5.14
N CYS A 153 15.76 22.34 -5.11
CA CYS A 153 14.65 23.09 -5.70
C CYS A 153 14.50 22.80 -7.20
N SER A 154 15.60 22.75 -7.94
CA SER A 154 15.58 22.36 -9.35
C SER A 154 15.04 20.96 -9.58
N ARG A 155 15.38 19.98 -8.73
CA ARG A 155 14.89 18.59 -8.86
C ARG A 155 13.41 18.44 -8.49
N LEU A 156 12.93 19.23 -7.53
CA LEU A 156 11.51 19.20 -7.12
C LEU A 156 10.61 19.94 -8.12
N CYS A 157 11.04 21.10 -8.61
CA CYS A 157 10.23 21.97 -9.46
C CYS A 157 10.37 21.66 -10.95
N CYS A 158 11.46 21.00 -11.37
CA CYS A 158 11.61 20.46 -12.72
C CYS A 158 11.38 18.94 -12.68
N THR A 159 10.13 18.53 -12.49
CA THR A 159 9.72 17.26 -13.08
C THR A 159 9.90 17.39 -14.59
N PRO A 160 10.43 16.38 -15.31
CA PRO A 160 10.13 16.27 -16.71
C PRO A 160 8.60 16.19 -16.80
N ALA A 161 7.97 17.31 -17.18
CA ALA A 161 6.78 17.20 -17.99
C ALA A 161 7.25 16.47 -19.24
N ASP A 162 6.56 15.38 -19.58
CA ASP A 162 6.71 14.61 -20.81
C ASP A 162 7.79 13.51 -20.76
N TYR A 163 7.33 12.29 -20.45
CA TYR A 163 7.64 11.08 -21.20
C TYR A 163 6.42 10.15 -21.23
#